data_AF-A0A7C1TQR9-F1
#
_entry.id   AF-A0A7C1TQR9-F1
#
_cell.length_a   1.000
_cell.length_b   1.000
_cell.length_c   1.000
_cell.angle_alpha   90.00
_cell.angle_beta   90.00
_cell.angle_gamma   90.00
#
_symmetry.space_group_name_H-M   'P 1'
#
loop_
_entity.id
_entity.type
_entity.pdbx_description
1 polymer ?
#
loop_
_entity_poly.entity_id
_entity_poly.type
_entity_poly.pdbx_seq_one_letter_code
_entity_poly.pdbx_strand_id
1 'polypeptide(L)'
;MKPTVTFKARVLLWTVTVAAVLTISPLPLHAAGKTLDEVSKAIDEGMNYKALSMLSLYTPSREELPRFFYLKGKALIGAKRYTKAIGYLNRAYLTTKDDDMRERALFARGVAYLMGGFHYEAASNFRLFIRRYPKSRLIQRAYLNYAQASLKTGNYVEALAFFRKVSRTPEAVFGRAEVFHRLGLYSAANDLYNAGLLSYKDYIEKHPDVIYYYAENLRVNGKAEQAKSFYYFLMDTYLRERAYLGIGQVEYERKDLESAEMYLKKALESPDRVVRRRALLTLGKTAMEAGHPGRAVEYLRALRMDYPYTPEYEEALLLLARLMREKKEYLQAGKYLREILFGRKPGNEALDELDALVNDSIDNDLEAFRRIWDSSGQWLYDPSREETLFKVAEALRNSGGDFLRVYTYLVDNGSRGAKAKSLSRLAIFFGRLSDVGRVEKLVGNLGKLTPNGDEFLRAKAWLYYLKGRNKAAYSLITRTSHPVSDDIDLLWRVKESAPSVRSFIKTYKAMAKASGVTLRYTDIGGMLAERGFKKSAVKYFDLALKVDPGDTRAMFMLSRITGDIGVMQRLSVKKGLYGSMARVMIKEKEIRRRLLEM
;
A
#
# COMPACT_ATOMS: atom_id res chain seq x y z
N MET A 1 -40.63 42.74 -8.63
CA MET A 1 -41.92 42.11 -8.95
C MET A 1 -42.28 41.15 -7.82
N LYS A 2 -43.32 41.47 -7.05
CA LYS A 2 -43.99 40.54 -6.13
C LYS A 2 -45.38 40.27 -6.71
N PRO A 3 -45.85 39.03 -6.77
CA PRO A 3 -47.27 38.77 -6.84
C PRO A 3 -47.78 38.26 -5.49
N THR A 4 -48.69 39.05 -4.93
CA THR A 4 -49.71 38.65 -3.96
C THR A 4 -50.74 37.74 -4.61
N VAL A 5 -51.10 36.63 -3.97
CA VAL A 5 -52.47 36.08 -4.05
C VAL A 5 -52.90 35.60 -2.66
N THR A 6 -54.06 36.10 -2.26
CA THR A 6 -54.79 35.89 -1.01
C THR A 6 -55.65 34.64 -1.03
N PHE A 7 -55.87 34.01 0.13
CA PHE A 7 -57.15 33.32 0.42
C PHE A 7 -57.55 33.49 1.90
N LYS A 8 -58.82 33.85 2.11
CA LYS A 8 -59.49 34.08 3.41
C LYS A 8 -60.00 32.77 4.00
N ALA A 9 -60.02 32.64 5.35
CA ALA A 9 -61.20 32.15 6.08
C ALA A 9 -61.06 32.30 7.62
N ARG A 10 -62.01 33.09 8.15
CA ARG A 10 -62.60 33.21 9.51
C ARG A 10 -62.20 32.22 10.61
N VAL A 11 -61.90 32.77 11.79
CA VAL A 11 -62.32 32.20 13.10
C VAL A 11 -62.91 33.32 13.97
N LEU A 12 -64.06 33.05 14.56
CA LEU A 12 -64.90 33.95 15.35
C LEU A 12 -64.17 34.49 16.60
N LEU A 13 -64.33 35.78 16.85
CA LEU A 13 -64.17 36.40 18.16
C LEU A 13 -65.41 36.10 19.02
N TRP A 14 -65.21 35.58 20.22
CA TRP A 14 -66.18 35.73 21.31
C TRP A 14 -65.52 36.55 22.41
N THR A 15 -66.03 37.77 22.56
CA THR A 15 -65.81 38.62 23.73
C THR A 15 -66.72 38.17 24.85
N VAL A 16 -66.16 37.83 26.02
CA VAL A 16 -66.90 37.88 27.29
C VAL A 16 -66.05 38.63 28.30
N THR A 17 -66.69 39.64 28.86
CA THR A 17 -66.22 40.64 29.80
C THR A 17 -65.91 40.06 31.18
N VAL A 18 -64.85 40.59 31.79
CA VAL A 18 -64.46 40.37 33.18
C VAL A 18 -65.35 41.24 34.08
N ALA A 19 -65.93 40.65 35.12
CA ALA A 19 -66.33 41.36 36.34
C ALA A 19 -66.02 40.46 37.55
N ALA A 20 -65.11 40.93 38.38
CA ALA A 20 -64.63 40.26 39.58
C ALA A 20 -65.61 40.43 40.75
N VAL A 21 -65.82 39.37 41.54
CA VAL A 21 -66.05 39.50 42.98
C VAL A 21 -65.17 38.48 43.68
N LEU A 22 -64.23 39.01 44.45
CA LEU A 22 -63.37 38.30 45.39
C LEU A 22 -64.22 37.66 46.50
N THR A 23 -64.16 36.34 46.59
CA THR A 23 -64.28 35.64 47.88
C THR A 23 -62.98 34.86 48.08
N ILE A 24 -62.14 35.40 48.96
CA ILE A 24 -60.93 34.75 49.45
C ILE A 24 -61.39 33.56 50.31
N SER A 25 -61.49 32.40 49.69
CA SER A 25 -61.46 31.14 50.42
C SER A 25 -59.99 30.83 50.71
N PRO A 26 -59.59 30.49 51.95
CA PRO A 26 -58.25 29.97 52.17
C PRO A 26 -58.17 28.64 51.40
N LEU A 27 -57.45 28.66 50.28
CA LEU A 27 -57.04 27.43 49.61
C LEU A 27 -56.38 26.54 50.68
N PRO A 28 -56.82 25.29 50.85
CA PRO A 28 -56.15 24.39 51.76
C PRO A 28 -54.71 24.28 51.29
N LEU A 29 -53.80 24.70 52.17
CA LEU A 29 -52.35 24.55 52.01
C LEU A 29 -51.94 23.08 52.15
N HIS A 30 -52.59 22.19 51.41
CA HIS A 30 -52.23 20.77 51.25
C HIS A 30 -52.71 20.36 49.86
N ALA A 31 -51.96 20.75 48.83
CA ALA A 31 -52.02 20.03 47.56
C ALA A 31 -51.67 18.57 47.87
N ALA A 32 -52.64 17.66 47.69
CA ALA A 32 -52.48 16.22 47.88
C ALA A 32 -51.13 15.77 47.31
N GLY A 33 -50.25 15.33 48.22
CA GLY A 33 -48.84 15.10 47.93
C GLY A 33 -48.68 14.01 46.88
N LYS A 34 -48.23 14.40 45.68
CA LYS A 34 -47.67 13.46 44.71
C LYS A 34 -46.45 12.81 45.36
N THR A 35 -46.55 11.54 45.72
CA THR A 35 -45.45 10.85 46.41
C THR A 35 -44.38 10.46 45.41
N LEU A 36 -43.14 10.28 45.89
CA LEU A 36 -42.08 9.67 45.09
C LEU A 36 -42.43 8.24 44.60
N ASP A 37 -43.43 7.60 45.21
CA ASP A 37 -43.95 6.30 44.77
C ASP A 37 -44.74 6.42 43.46
N GLU A 38 -45.58 7.45 43.32
CA GLU A 38 -46.29 7.70 42.05
C GLU A 38 -45.32 8.02 40.91
N VAL A 39 -44.22 8.72 41.21
CA VAL A 39 -43.14 8.97 40.25
C VAL A 39 -42.48 7.65 39.84
N SER A 40 -42.18 6.77 40.80
CA SER A 40 -41.60 5.46 40.51
C SER A 40 -42.53 4.65 39.60
N LYS A 41 -43.82 4.60 39.91
CA LYS A 41 -44.84 3.91 39.10
C LYS A 41 -44.88 4.46 37.68
N ALA A 42 -44.90 5.79 37.52
CA ALA A 42 -44.88 6.41 36.20
C ALA A 42 -43.61 6.06 35.39
N ILE A 43 -42.45 5.94 36.03
CA ILE A 43 -41.20 5.50 35.38
C ILE A 43 -41.33 4.04 34.95
N ASP A 44 -41.85 3.18 35.83
CA ASP A 44 -41.97 1.74 35.57
C ASP A 44 -43.02 1.46 34.48
N GLU A 45 -44.02 2.32 34.31
CA GLU A 45 -44.97 2.35 33.18
C GLU A 45 -44.39 3.02 31.91
N GLY A 46 -43.14 3.46 31.92
CA GLY A 46 -42.48 4.10 30.78
C GLY A 46 -42.89 5.56 30.53
N MET A 47 -43.73 6.15 31.38
CA MET A 47 -44.20 7.54 31.32
C MET A 47 -43.13 8.55 31.81
N ASN A 48 -41.93 8.49 31.24
CA ASN A 48 -40.75 9.21 31.70
C ASN A 48 -40.92 10.75 31.69
N TYR A 49 -41.58 11.32 30.69
CA TYR A 49 -41.84 12.78 30.65
C TYR A 49 -42.83 13.23 31.73
N LYS A 50 -43.84 12.41 32.02
CA LYS A 50 -44.79 12.64 33.12
C LYS A 50 -44.08 12.57 34.46
N ALA A 51 -43.23 11.56 34.67
CA ALA A 51 -42.40 11.46 35.87
C ALA A 51 -41.47 12.69 36.06
N LEU A 52 -40.86 13.19 34.97
CA LEU A 52 -40.04 14.41 35.02
C LEU A 52 -40.87 15.67 35.35
N SER A 53 -42.09 15.78 34.82
CA SER A 53 -43.02 16.86 35.19
C SER A 53 -43.38 16.81 36.67
N MET A 54 -43.75 15.64 37.18
CA MET A 54 -44.07 15.44 38.60
C MET A 54 -42.89 15.83 39.50
N LEU A 55 -41.67 15.39 39.16
CA LEU A 55 -40.44 15.73 39.90
C LEU A 55 -40.04 17.21 39.81
N SER A 56 -40.55 17.97 38.83
CA SER A 56 -40.27 19.40 38.72
C SER A 56 -41.10 20.24 39.68
N LEU A 57 -42.27 19.73 40.08
CA LEU A 57 -43.20 20.37 41.02
C LEU A 57 -43.03 19.87 42.46
N TYR A 58 -42.15 18.90 42.69
CA TYR A 58 -41.93 18.26 43.98
C TYR A 58 -40.76 18.90 44.74
N THR A 59 -40.96 19.24 46.00
CA THR A 59 -39.93 19.82 46.89
C THR A 59 -39.47 18.76 47.89
N PRO A 60 -38.34 18.07 47.66
CA PRO A 60 -37.88 16.99 48.54
C PRO A 60 -37.32 17.51 49.87
N SER A 61 -37.65 16.84 50.96
CA SER A 61 -36.93 17.02 52.24
C SER A 61 -35.49 16.50 52.14
N ARG A 62 -34.63 16.84 53.11
CA ARG A 62 -33.23 16.42 53.13
C ARG A 62 -33.07 14.89 53.09
N GLU A 63 -33.97 14.16 53.73
CA GLU A 63 -33.97 12.70 53.79
C GLU A 63 -34.43 12.07 52.46
N GLU A 64 -35.32 12.74 51.74
CA GLU A 64 -35.84 12.28 50.44
C GLU A 64 -34.91 12.62 49.26
N LEU A 65 -33.98 13.55 49.43
CA LEU A 65 -33.06 14.01 48.37
C LEU A 65 -32.41 12.87 47.58
N PRO A 66 -31.84 11.81 48.20
CA PRO A 66 -31.19 10.77 47.43
C PRO A 66 -32.18 9.99 46.56
N ARG A 67 -33.37 9.68 47.10
CA ARG A 67 -34.44 8.99 46.36
C ARG A 67 -34.98 9.85 45.22
N PHE A 68 -35.20 11.14 45.48
CA PHE A 68 -35.59 12.12 44.47
C PHE A 68 -34.58 12.18 43.33
N PHE A 69 -33.29 12.33 43.64
CA PHE A 69 -32.22 12.37 42.63
C PHE A 69 -32.12 11.06 41.84
N TYR A 70 -32.28 9.91 42.50
CA TYR A 70 -32.29 8.61 41.86
C TYR A 70 -33.44 8.47 40.85
N LEU A 71 -34.67 8.80 41.26
CA LEU A 71 -35.85 8.73 40.39
C LEU A 71 -35.75 9.71 39.22
N LYS A 72 -35.25 10.93 39.47
CA LYS A 72 -34.97 11.90 38.41
C LYS A 72 -33.94 11.38 37.42
N GLY A 73 -32.89 10.72 37.92
CA GLY A 73 -31.91 9.99 37.12
C GLY A 73 -32.55 8.93 36.23
N LYS A 74 -33.34 8.00 36.81
CA LYS A 74 -34.05 6.95 36.06
C LYS A 74 -34.97 7.54 34.98
N ALA A 75 -35.78 8.54 35.31
CA ALA A 75 -36.68 9.17 34.35
C ALA A 75 -35.92 9.84 33.20
N LEU A 76 -34.76 10.46 33.49
CA LEU A 76 -33.89 11.04 32.46
C LEU A 76 -33.26 9.97 31.56
N ILE A 77 -32.92 8.78 32.07
CA ILE A 77 -32.48 7.64 31.24
C ILE A 77 -33.59 7.25 30.26
N GLY A 78 -34.81 7.04 30.74
CA GLY A 78 -35.94 6.66 29.89
C GLY A 78 -36.33 7.74 28.86
N ALA A 79 -36.12 9.01 29.20
CA ALA A 79 -36.25 10.14 28.29
C ALA A 79 -35.02 10.33 27.35
N LYS A 80 -34.05 9.40 27.36
CA LYS A 80 -32.81 9.43 26.58
C LYS A 80 -31.90 10.65 26.84
N ARG A 81 -32.04 11.30 27.99
CA ARG A 81 -31.26 12.47 28.44
C ARG A 81 -30.09 12.03 29.32
N TYR A 82 -29.21 11.20 28.78
CA TYR A 82 -28.21 10.44 29.53
C TYR A 82 -27.20 11.31 30.30
N THR A 83 -26.70 12.40 29.70
CA THR A 83 -25.73 13.31 30.35
C THR A 83 -26.29 13.94 31.63
N LYS A 84 -27.56 14.37 31.59
CA LYS A 84 -28.25 14.90 32.79
C LYS A 84 -28.52 13.78 33.80
N ALA A 85 -28.91 12.59 33.33
CA ALA A 85 -29.15 11.45 34.20
C ALA A 85 -27.91 11.10 35.04
N ILE A 86 -26.73 11.06 34.42
CA ILE A 86 -25.44 10.80 35.09
C ILE A 86 -25.22 11.76 36.26
N GLY A 87 -25.44 13.06 36.05
CA GLY A 87 -25.27 14.08 37.09
C GLY A 87 -26.21 13.88 38.29
N TYR A 88 -27.49 13.59 38.04
CA TYR A 88 -28.45 13.32 39.11
C TYR A 88 -28.18 12.00 39.85
N LEU A 89 -27.79 10.95 39.13
CA LEU A 89 -27.42 9.67 39.74
C LEU A 89 -26.14 9.77 40.58
N ASN A 90 -25.20 10.62 40.17
CA ASN A 90 -24.03 10.94 40.98
C ASN A 90 -24.43 11.67 42.28
N ARG A 91 -25.35 12.63 42.21
CA ARG A 91 -25.88 13.30 43.41
C ARG A 91 -26.56 12.30 44.34
N ALA A 92 -27.41 11.42 43.82
CA ALA A 92 -28.06 10.37 44.60
C ALA A 92 -27.04 9.50 45.35
N TYR A 93 -25.96 9.09 44.66
CA TYR A 93 -24.88 8.30 45.23
C TYR A 93 -24.10 9.02 46.36
N LEU A 94 -23.86 10.33 46.21
CA LEU A 94 -23.10 11.13 47.18
C LEU A 94 -23.92 11.54 48.39
N THR A 95 -25.23 11.77 48.23
CA THR A 95 -26.09 12.28 49.31
C THR A 95 -26.71 11.19 50.17
N THR A 96 -26.80 9.94 49.68
CA THR A 96 -27.37 8.83 50.46
C THR A 96 -26.39 8.31 51.52
N LYS A 97 -26.91 7.93 52.69
CA LYS A 97 -26.19 7.12 53.68
C LYS A 97 -26.50 5.62 53.55
N ASP A 98 -27.68 5.28 53.01
CA ASP A 98 -28.13 3.91 52.75
C ASP A 98 -27.35 3.26 51.60
N ASP A 99 -26.76 2.09 51.88
CA ASP A 99 -25.91 1.34 50.96
C ASP A 99 -26.72 0.73 49.80
N ASP A 100 -27.99 0.36 50.00
CA ASP A 100 -28.86 -0.16 48.95
C ASP A 100 -29.19 0.93 47.91
N MET A 101 -29.44 2.17 48.36
CA MET A 101 -29.54 3.31 47.46
C MET A 101 -28.21 3.63 46.77
N ARG A 102 -27.04 3.49 47.44
CA ARG A 102 -25.72 3.68 46.78
C ARG A 102 -25.51 2.65 45.68
N GLU A 103 -25.85 1.39 45.94
CA GLU A 103 -25.80 0.30 44.97
C GLU A 103 -26.66 0.63 43.75
N ARG A 104 -27.96 0.91 43.97
CA ARG A 104 -28.91 1.23 42.90
C ARG A 104 -28.50 2.45 42.07
N ALA A 105 -28.03 3.52 42.72
CA ALA A 105 -27.57 4.74 42.06
C ALA A 105 -26.31 4.49 41.23
N LEU A 106 -25.33 3.74 41.75
CA LEU A 106 -24.11 3.41 41.01
C LEU A 106 -24.42 2.58 39.76
N PHE A 107 -25.24 1.55 39.91
CA PHE A 107 -25.68 0.71 38.79
C PHE A 107 -26.39 1.52 37.70
N ALA A 108 -27.40 2.31 38.09
CA ALA A 108 -28.15 3.14 37.15
C ALA A 108 -27.24 4.17 36.46
N ARG A 109 -26.24 4.73 37.16
CA ARG A 109 -25.25 5.64 36.56
C ARG A 109 -24.43 4.92 35.50
N GLY A 110 -24.02 3.68 35.73
CA GLY A 110 -23.35 2.84 34.74
C GLY A 110 -24.22 2.61 33.49
N VAL A 111 -25.51 2.33 33.68
CA VAL A 111 -26.47 2.19 32.57
C VAL A 111 -26.59 3.48 31.78
N ALA A 112 -26.68 4.63 32.46
CA ALA A 112 -26.73 5.93 31.79
C ALA A 112 -25.47 6.22 30.97
N TYR A 113 -24.28 5.89 31.48
CA TYR A 113 -23.04 5.99 30.70
C TYR A 113 -23.09 5.09 29.45
N LEU A 114 -23.49 3.83 29.61
CA LEU A 114 -23.53 2.86 28.51
C LEU A 114 -24.50 3.28 27.40
N MET A 115 -25.74 3.65 27.76
CA MET A 115 -26.74 4.11 26.80
C MET A 115 -26.42 5.48 26.18
N GLY A 116 -25.63 6.29 26.88
CA GLY A 116 -25.12 7.57 26.38
C GLY A 116 -23.92 7.47 25.45
N GLY A 117 -23.39 6.27 25.20
CA GLY A 117 -22.19 6.07 24.36
C GLY A 117 -20.86 6.32 25.08
N PHE A 118 -20.89 6.61 26.38
CA PHE A 118 -19.70 6.84 27.22
C PHE A 118 -19.10 5.51 27.69
N HIS A 119 -18.59 4.71 26.74
CA HIS A 119 -18.27 3.31 26.98
C HIS A 119 -17.09 3.11 27.94
N TYR A 120 -16.09 4.00 27.95
CA TYR A 120 -14.96 3.92 28.89
C TYR A 120 -15.39 4.21 30.34
N GLU A 121 -16.24 5.21 30.52
CA GLU A 121 -16.83 5.59 31.81
C GLU A 121 -17.80 4.52 32.30
N ALA A 122 -18.59 3.92 31.39
CA ALA A 122 -19.46 2.80 31.69
C ALA A 122 -18.65 1.60 32.20
N ALA A 123 -17.58 1.21 31.49
CA ALA A 123 -16.71 0.13 31.91
C ALA A 123 -16.10 0.41 33.29
N SER A 124 -15.55 1.61 33.50
CA SER A 124 -14.96 2.02 34.78
C SER A 124 -15.99 2.00 35.93
N ASN A 125 -17.21 2.46 35.67
CA ASN A 125 -18.30 2.47 36.64
C ASN A 125 -18.77 1.05 37.01
N PHE A 126 -19.00 0.18 36.03
CA PHE A 126 -19.39 -1.19 36.31
C PHE A 126 -18.26 -2.01 36.96
N ARG A 127 -16.99 -1.72 36.63
CA ARG A 127 -15.84 -2.31 37.34
C ARG A 127 -15.87 -1.95 38.83
N LEU A 128 -16.15 -0.69 39.16
CA LEU A 128 -16.33 -0.23 40.53
C LEU A 128 -17.53 -0.94 41.20
N PHE A 129 -18.65 -1.05 40.49
CA PHE A 129 -19.84 -1.74 40.98
C PHE A 129 -19.55 -3.19 41.34
N ILE A 130 -18.93 -3.94 40.43
CA ILE A 130 -18.57 -5.35 40.60
C ILE A 130 -17.66 -5.54 41.82
N ARG A 131 -16.68 -4.64 42.01
CA ARG A 131 -15.76 -4.70 43.15
C ARG A 131 -16.45 -4.39 44.48
N ARG A 132 -17.37 -3.42 44.49
CA ARG A 132 -18.00 -2.94 45.73
C ARG A 132 -19.21 -3.77 46.16
N TYR A 133 -19.95 -4.31 45.20
CA TYR A 133 -21.19 -5.05 45.45
C TYR A 133 -21.18 -6.45 44.79
N PRO A 134 -20.20 -7.32 45.11
CA PRO A 134 -20.05 -8.63 44.45
C PRO A 134 -21.20 -9.61 44.74
N LYS A 135 -21.97 -9.38 45.81
CA LYS A 135 -23.14 -10.18 46.21
C LYS A 135 -24.48 -9.53 45.80
N SER A 136 -24.45 -8.44 45.05
CA SER A 136 -25.65 -7.73 44.59
C SER A 136 -26.55 -8.61 43.73
N ARG A 137 -27.88 -8.42 43.85
CA ARG A 137 -28.86 -9.02 42.93
C ARG A 137 -28.69 -8.54 41.48
N LEU A 138 -28.02 -7.41 41.28
CA LEU A 138 -27.73 -6.81 39.97
C LEU A 138 -26.39 -7.28 39.38
N ILE A 139 -25.62 -8.14 40.07
CA ILE A 139 -24.26 -8.50 39.66
C ILE A 139 -24.21 -9.12 38.25
N GLN A 140 -25.19 -9.98 37.91
CA GLN A 140 -25.31 -10.59 36.59
C GLN A 140 -25.49 -9.53 35.48
N ARG A 141 -26.35 -8.53 35.72
CA ARG A 141 -26.55 -7.41 34.80
C ARG A 141 -25.33 -6.48 34.76
N ALA A 142 -24.62 -6.34 35.88
CA ALA A 142 -23.38 -5.55 35.92
C ALA A 142 -22.26 -6.22 35.10
N TYR A 143 -22.13 -7.56 35.19
CA TYR A 143 -21.22 -8.32 34.32
C TYR A 143 -21.59 -8.16 32.84
N LEU A 144 -22.88 -8.26 32.50
CA LEU A 144 -23.34 -8.07 31.13
C LEU A 144 -23.02 -6.67 30.61
N ASN A 145 -23.39 -5.62 31.35
CA ASN A 145 -23.16 -4.24 30.93
C ASN A 145 -21.66 -3.90 30.90
N TYR A 146 -20.87 -4.45 31.82
CA TYR A 146 -19.41 -4.32 31.78
C TYR A 146 -18.82 -4.98 30.54
N ALA A 147 -19.28 -6.18 30.20
CA ALA A 147 -18.84 -6.90 29.00
C ALA A 147 -19.21 -6.15 27.72
N GLN A 148 -20.42 -5.58 27.64
CA GLN A 148 -20.86 -4.74 26.53
C GLN A 148 -20.00 -3.46 26.41
N ALA A 149 -19.75 -2.76 27.52
CA ALA A 149 -18.87 -1.59 27.53
C ALA A 149 -17.44 -1.95 27.10
N SER A 150 -16.93 -3.08 27.56
CA SER A 150 -15.61 -3.60 27.20
C SER A 150 -15.53 -3.97 25.71
N LEU A 151 -16.57 -4.58 25.16
CA LEU A 151 -16.69 -4.88 23.73
C LEU A 151 -16.65 -3.59 22.88
N LYS A 152 -17.44 -2.56 23.26
CA LYS A 152 -17.47 -1.28 22.52
C LYS A 152 -16.18 -0.46 22.64
N THR A 153 -15.35 -0.71 23.66
CA THR A 153 -14.04 -0.09 23.83
C THR A 153 -12.89 -0.90 23.24
N GLY A 154 -13.16 -2.04 22.59
CA GLY A 154 -12.13 -2.90 22.00
C GLY A 154 -11.40 -3.81 22.99
N ASN A 155 -11.81 -3.83 24.27
CA ASN A 155 -11.26 -4.68 25.32
C ASN A 155 -11.86 -6.10 25.23
N TYR A 156 -11.61 -6.79 24.11
CA TYR A 156 -12.26 -8.05 23.75
C TYR A 156 -12.00 -9.19 24.74
N VAL A 157 -10.79 -9.28 25.30
CA VAL A 157 -10.42 -10.32 26.27
C VAL A 157 -11.24 -10.19 27.56
N GLU A 158 -11.33 -8.98 28.11
CA GLU A 158 -12.16 -8.71 29.29
C GLU A 158 -13.65 -8.91 28.96
N ALA A 159 -14.11 -8.41 27.81
CA ALA A 159 -15.50 -8.60 27.39
C ALA A 159 -15.89 -10.08 27.38
N LEU A 160 -15.05 -10.94 26.77
CA LEU A 160 -15.28 -12.38 26.72
C LEU A 160 -15.31 -13.01 28.12
N ALA A 161 -14.36 -12.64 28.98
CA ALA A 161 -14.26 -13.19 30.34
C ALA A 161 -15.51 -12.86 31.16
N PHE A 162 -16.05 -11.64 31.04
CA PHE A 162 -17.24 -11.23 31.76
C PHE A 162 -18.54 -11.75 31.14
N PHE A 163 -18.66 -11.83 29.81
CA PHE A 163 -19.81 -12.50 29.20
C PHE A 163 -19.93 -13.97 29.63
N ARG A 164 -18.81 -14.68 29.88
CA ARG A 164 -18.82 -16.06 30.39
C ARG A 164 -19.34 -16.18 31.83
N LYS A 165 -19.32 -15.10 32.61
CA LYS A 165 -19.87 -15.04 33.98
C LYS A 165 -21.37 -14.76 34.01
N VAL A 166 -21.94 -14.36 32.86
CA VAL A 166 -23.37 -14.09 32.73
C VAL A 166 -24.10 -15.42 32.45
N SER A 167 -25.27 -15.61 33.06
CA SER A 167 -26.20 -16.68 32.68
C SER A 167 -26.49 -16.64 31.17
N ARG A 168 -26.95 -17.76 30.61
CA ARG A 168 -27.20 -17.87 29.16
C ARG A 168 -28.40 -17.01 28.72
N THR A 169 -28.16 -15.74 28.42
CA THR A 169 -29.12 -14.78 27.85
C THR A 169 -28.77 -14.47 26.37
N PRO A 170 -29.72 -13.97 25.56
CA PRO A 170 -29.44 -13.58 24.18
C PRO A 170 -28.27 -12.58 24.07
N GLU A 171 -28.24 -11.55 24.93
CA GLU A 171 -27.22 -10.51 24.94
C GLU A 171 -25.83 -11.10 25.21
N ALA A 172 -25.74 -12.06 26.12
CA ALA A 172 -24.48 -12.73 26.45
C ALA A 172 -24.03 -13.66 25.32
N VAL A 173 -24.95 -14.40 24.69
CA VAL A 173 -24.63 -15.30 23.57
C VAL A 173 -24.16 -14.51 22.34
N PHE A 174 -24.94 -13.53 21.90
CA PHE A 174 -24.59 -12.71 20.73
C PHE A 174 -23.42 -11.77 21.02
N GLY A 175 -23.28 -11.25 22.24
CA GLY A 175 -22.11 -10.48 22.65
C GLY A 175 -20.81 -11.29 22.57
N ARG A 176 -20.83 -12.56 22.99
CA ARG A 176 -19.69 -13.47 22.82
C ARG A 176 -19.41 -13.78 21.35
N ALA A 177 -20.45 -13.95 20.54
CA ALA A 177 -20.31 -14.17 19.11
C ALA A 177 -19.65 -12.96 18.42
N GLU A 178 -20.05 -11.73 18.77
CA GLU A 178 -19.41 -10.51 18.28
C GLU A 178 -17.95 -10.44 18.74
N VAL A 179 -17.64 -10.73 20.01
CA VAL A 179 -16.25 -10.76 20.49
C VAL A 179 -15.40 -11.76 19.70
N PHE A 180 -15.88 -12.98 19.48
CA PHE A 180 -15.15 -13.96 18.67
C PHE A 180 -14.96 -13.49 17.22
N HIS A 181 -15.97 -12.86 16.61
CA HIS A 181 -15.85 -12.26 15.29
C HIS A 181 -14.75 -11.17 15.27
N ARG A 182 -14.74 -10.25 16.25
CA ARG A 182 -13.75 -9.17 16.37
C ARG A 182 -12.32 -9.68 16.58
N LEU A 183 -12.18 -10.83 17.23
CA LEU A 183 -10.90 -11.50 17.45
C LEU A 183 -10.44 -12.35 16.25
N GLY A 184 -11.21 -12.39 15.16
CA GLY A 184 -10.91 -13.22 13.98
C GLY A 184 -11.22 -14.71 14.15
N LEU A 185 -11.88 -15.10 15.25
CA LEU A 185 -12.28 -16.47 15.55
C LEU A 185 -13.64 -16.79 14.88
N TYR A 186 -13.67 -16.72 13.55
CA TYR A 186 -14.90 -16.70 12.76
C TYR A 186 -15.74 -17.98 12.85
N SER A 187 -15.11 -19.15 12.99
CA SER A 187 -15.82 -20.42 13.19
C SER A 187 -16.52 -20.48 14.55
N ALA A 188 -15.83 -20.13 15.64
CA ALA A 188 -16.43 -20.09 16.97
C ALA A 188 -17.56 -19.04 17.08
N ALA A 189 -17.41 -17.91 16.37
CA ALA A 189 -18.46 -16.92 16.25
C ALA A 189 -19.69 -17.46 15.50
N ASN A 190 -19.48 -18.14 14.37
CA ASN A 190 -20.55 -18.76 13.58
C ASN A 190 -21.35 -19.76 14.41
N ASP A 191 -20.70 -20.58 15.22
CA ASP A 191 -21.39 -21.58 16.05
C ASP A 191 -22.28 -20.93 17.10
N LEU A 192 -21.80 -19.84 17.72
CA LEU A 192 -22.60 -19.07 18.67
C LEU A 192 -23.75 -18.32 17.99
N TYR A 193 -23.54 -17.74 16.80
CA TYR A 193 -24.63 -17.10 16.06
C TYR A 193 -25.71 -18.10 15.66
N ASN A 194 -25.33 -19.28 15.15
CA ASN A 194 -26.27 -20.34 14.79
C ASN A 194 -27.06 -20.83 16.01
N ALA A 195 -26.36 -21.14 17.11
CA ALA A 195 -27.01 -21.57 18.35
C ALA A 195 -27.93 -20.47 18.92
N GLY A 196 -27.51 -19.21 18.84
CA GLY A 196 -28.29 -18.05 19.25
C GLY A 196 -29.54 -17.86 18.40
N LEU A 197 -29.44 -18.00 17.08
CA LEU A 197 -30.56 -17.88 16.15
C LEU A 197 -31.65 -18.93 16.41
N LEU A 198 -31.25 -20.18 16.69
CA LEU A 198 -32.18 -21.25 17.04
C LEU A 198 -32.88 -21.01 18.38
N SER A 199 -32.15 -20.44 19.36
CA SER A 199 -32.65 -20.28 20.73
C SER A 199 -33.41 -18.96 20.97
N TYR A 200 -33.12 -17.92 20.18
CA TYR A 200 -33.54 -16.54 20.45
C TYR A 200 -33.98 -15.80 19.17
N LYS A 201 -34.84 -16.43 18.36
CA LYS A 201 -35.32 -15.87 17.09
C LYS A 201 -35.91 -14.46 17.25
N ASP A 202 -36.84 -14.26 18.18
CA ASP A 202 -37.50 -12.96 18.39
C ASP A 202 -36.53 -11.84 18.83
N TYR A 203 -35.41 -12.21 19.45
CA TYR A 203 -34.39 -11.25 19.85
C TYR A 203 -33.67 -10.69 18.62
N ILE A 204 -33.32 -11.53 17.65
CA ILE A 204 -32.56 -11.10 16.47
C ILE A 204 -33.35 -10.09 15.63
N GLU A 205 -34.65 -10.30 15.48
CA GLU A 205 -35.55 -9.44 14.69
C GLU A 205 -35.62 -8.00 15.23
N LYS A 206 -35.38 -7.83 16.53
CA LYS A 206 -35.42 -6.52 17.22
C LYS A 206 -34.04 -5.87 17.33
N HIS A 207 -32.96 -6.56 16.96
CA HIS A 207 -31.59 -6.10 17.14
C HIS A 207 -30.81 -6.15 15.81
N PRO A 208 -30.97 -5.13 14.94
CA PRO A 208 -30.30 -5.05 13.64
C PRO A 208 -28.77 -5.18 13.70
N ASP A 209 -28.15 -4.74 14.80
CA ASP A 209 -26.72 -4.87 15.05
C ASP A 209 -26.27 -6.33 15.14
N VAL A 210 -27.09 -7.21 15.73
CA VAL A 210 -26.80 -8.66 15.78
C VAL A 210 -26.91 -9.26 14.38
N ILE A 211 -27.95 -8.90 13.62
CA ILE A 211 -28.12 -9.34 12.22
C ILE A 211 -26.91 -8.92 11.39
N TYR A 212 -26.43 -7.68 11.56
CA TYR A 212 -25.27 -7.17 10.83
C TYR A 212 -23.99 -7.95 11.12
N TYR A 213 -23.62 -8.16 12.39
CA TYR A 213 -22.39 -8.90 12.69
C TYR A 213 -22.50 -10.38 12.34
N TYR A 214 -23.70 -10.95 12.36
CA TYR A 214 -23.92 -12.30 11.86
C TYR A 214 -23.72 -12.37 10.34
N ALA A 215 -24.28 -11.42 9.58
CA ALA A 215 -24.07 -11.32 8.14
C ALA A 215 -22.58 -11.15 7.78
N GLU A 216 -21.84 -10.30 8.49
CA GLU A 216 -20.39 -10.14 8.30
C GLU A 216 -19.64 -11.43 8.63
N ASN A 217 -20.02 -12.15 9.68
CA ASN A 217 -19.43 -13.44 10.02
C ASN A 217 -19.70 -14.49 8.93
N LEU A 218 -20.91 -14.54 8.37
CA LEU A 218 -21.26 -15.43 7.27
C LEU A 218 -20.45 -15.11 6.01
N ARG A 219 -20.30 -13.82 5.67
CA ARG A 219 -19.50 -13.37 4.52
C ARG A 219 -18.06 -13.84 4.65
N VAL A 220 -17.42 -13.58 5.79
CA VAL A 220 -16.01 -13.97 6.02
C VAL A 220 -15.83 -15.50 6.03
N ASN A 221 -16.83 -16.26 6.45
CA ASN A 221 -16.84 -17.73 6.37
C ASN A 221 -17.20 -18.26 4.95
N GLY A 222 -17.25 -17.41 3.93
CA GLY A 222 -17.56 -17.80 2.54
C GLY A 222 -19.03 -18.13 2.27
N LYS A 223 -19.94 -17.94 3.24
CA LYS A 223 -21.38 -18.17 3.09
C LYS A 223 -22.07 -16.94 2.51
N ALA A 224 -21.60 -16.51 1.34
CA ALA A 224 -21.96 -15.25 0.71
C ALA A 224 -23.48 -15.08 0.48
N GLU A 225 -24.19 -16.14 0.03
CA GLU A 225 -25.64 -16.04 -0.22
C GLU A 225 -26.42 -15.80 1.07
N GLN A 226 -26.09 -16.55 2.12
CA GLN A 226 -26.73 -16.38 3.42
C GLN A 226 -26.44 -14.98 3.97
N ALA A 227 -25.19 -14.52 3.88
CA ALA A 227 -24.81 -13.17 4.28
C ALA A 227 -25.65 -12.10 3.56
N LYS A 228 -25.81 -12.23 2.24
CA LYS A 228 -26.62 -11.33 1.42
C LYS A 228 -28.09 -11.30 1.88
N SER A 229 -28.70 -12.46 2.15
CA SER A 229 -30.05 -12.53 2.72
C SER A 229 -30.16 -11.77 4.05
N PHE A 230 -29.17 -11.90 4.94
CA PHE A 230 -29.17 -11.17 6.21
C PHE A 230 -28.96 -9.66 6.05
N TYR A 231 -28.15 -9.23 5.09
CA TYR A 231 -28.02 -7.81 4.77
C TYR A 231 -29.33 -7.19 4.27
N TYR A 232 -30.17 -7.93 3.52
CA TYR A 232 -31.45 -7.40 3.07
C TYR A 232 -32.42 -7.06 4.22
N PHE A 233 -32.38 -7.80 5.34
CA PHE A 233 -33.17 -7.45 6.53
C PHE A 233 -32.77 -6.11 7.18
N LEU A 234 -31.61 -5.56 6.80
CA LEU A 234 -31.10 -4.30 7.34
C LEU A 234 -31.48 -3.08 6.51
N MET A 235 -32.13 -3.27 5.35
CA MET A 235 -32.41 -2.17 4.41
C MET A 235 -33.32 -1.09 4.99
N ASP A 236 -34.21 -1.45 5.91
CA ASP A 236 -35.13 -0.51 6.56
C ASP A 236 -34.62 -0.02 7.93
N THR A 237 -33.33 -0.24 8.21
CA THR A 237 -32.72 0.08 9.51
C THR A 237 -31.65 1.17 9.37
N TYR A 238 -31.17 1.69 10.51
CA TYR A 238 -30.04 2.62 10.55
C TYR A 238 -28.70 2.01 10.09
N LEU A 239 -28.67 0.72 9.77
CA LEU A 239 -27.52 -0.02 9.25
C LEU A 239 -27.58 -0.25 7.73
N ARG A 240 -28.57 0.31 7.03
CA ARG A 240 -28.77 0.14 5.58
C ARG A 240 -27.48 0.38 4.78
N GLU A 241 -26.77 1.46 5.03
CA GLU A 241 -25.57 1.80 4.25
C GLU A 241 -24.39 0.85 4.55
N ARG A 242 -24.31 0.32 5.78
CA ARG A 242 -23.36 -0.76 6.13
C ARG A 242 -23.72 -2.07 5.44
N ALA A 243 -25.02 -2.35 5.34
CA ALA A 243 -25.51 -3.52 4.61
C ALA A 243 -25.23 -3.39 3.11
N TYR A 244 -25.37 -2.20 2.51
CA TYR A 244 -24.94 -1.96 1.13
C TYR A 244 -23.44 -2.20 0.92
N LEU A 245 -22.60 -1.78 1.86
CA LEU A 245 -21.16 -2.09 1.81
C LEU A 245 -20.93 -3.61 1.84
N GLY A 246 -21.61 -4.33 2.74
CA GLY A 246 -21.51 -5.78 2.87
C GLY A 246 -21.99 -6.53 1.62
N ILE A 247 -23.11 -6.12 1.04
CA ILE A 247 -23.62 -6.69 -0.23
C ILE A 247 -22.64 -6.38 -1.37
N GLY A 248 -22.18 -5.14 -1.49
CA GLY A 248 -21.21 -4.76 -2.52
C GLY A 248 -19.90 -5.56 -2.44
N GLN A 249 -19.43 -5.88 -1.23
CA GLN A 249 -18.29 -6.77 -1.01
C GLN A 249 -18.60 -8.22 -1.41
N VAL A 250 -19.79 -8.73 -1.10
CA VAL A 250 -20.25 -10.05 -1.55
C VAL A 250 -20.26 -10.14 -3.08
N GLU A 251 -20.81 -9.16 -3.78
CA GLU A 251 -20.85 -9.16 -5.25
C GLU A 251 -19.46 -9.05 -5.87
N TYR A 252 -18.59 -8.22 -5.27
CA TYR A 252 -17.19 -8.13 -5.69
C TYR A 252 -16.46 -9.48 -5.55
N GLU A 253 -16.63 -10.18 -4.42
CA GLU A 253 -16.06 -11.52 -4.20
C GLU A 253 -16.57 -12.54 -5.23
N ARG A 254 -17.80 -12.38 -5.73
CA ARG A 254 -18.42 -13.21 -6.77
C ARG A 254 -18.07 -12.84 -8.20
N LYS A 255 -17.31 -11.76 -8.40
CA LYS A 255 -17.02 -11.18 -9.72
C LYS A 255 -18.24 -10.62 -10.45
N ASP A 256 -19.37 -10.36 -9.76
CA ASP A 256 -20.45 -9.53 -10.29
C ASP A 256 -20.08 -8.06 -10.06
N LEU A 257 -19.24 -7.54 -10.94
CA LEU A 257 -18.64 -6.21 -10.80
C LEU A 257 -19.66 -5.09 -10.99
N GLU A 258 -20.69 -5.30 -11.80
CA GLU A 258 -21.76 -4.32 -12.02
C GLU A 258 -22.62 -4.15 -10.76
N SER A 259 -23.10 -5.26 -10.18
CA SER A 259 -23.85 -5.22 -8.93
C SER A 259 -22.99 -4.68 -7.79
N ALA A 260 -21.71 -5.08 -7.73
CA ALA A 260 -20.77 -4.55 -6.74
C ALA A 260 -20.66 -3.03 -6.82
N GLU A 261 -20.42 -2.48 -8.02
CA GLU A 261 -20.32 -1.03 -8.22
C GLU A 261 -21.62 -0.32 -7.79
N MET A 262 -22.78 -0.85 -8.16
CA MET A 262 -24.08 -0.27 -7.79
C MET A 262 -24.26 -0.20 -6.26
N TYR A 263 -24.05 -1.30 -5.53
CA TYR A 263 -24.25 -1.32 -4.08
C TYR A 263 -23.19 -0.51 -3.33
N LEU A 264 -21.94 -0.52 -3.78
CA LEU A 264 -20.88 0.27 -3.16
C LEU A 264 -21.10 1.78 -3.36
N LYS A 265 -21.65 2.21 -4.50
CA LYS A 265 -22.08 3.61 -4.70
C LYS A 265 -23.16 4.03 -3.70
N LYS A 266 -24.14 3.18 -3.43
CA LYS A 266 -25.13 3.44 -2.36
C LYS A 266 -24.48 3.51 -0.98
N ALA A 267 -23.47 2.69 -0.72
CA ALA A 267 -22.72 2.75 0.54
C ALA A 267 -21.93 4.08 0.70
N LEU A 268 -21.51 4.74 -0.40
CA LEU A 268 -20.83 6.05 -0.34
C LEU A 268 -21.72 7.18 0.17
N GLU A 269 -23.05 7.04 0.10
CA GLU A 269 -24.00 8.02 0.62
C GLU A 269 -24.05 8.05 2.17
N SER A 270 -23.34 7.12 2.83
CA SER A 270 -23.32 7.01 4.29
C SER A 270 -22.70 8.24 4.97
N PRO A 271 -23.29 8.74 6.07
CA PRO A 271 -22.61 9.71 6.93
C PRO A 271 -21.41 9.11 7.67
N ASP A 272 -21.32 7.78 7.79
CA ASP A 272 -20.23 7.08 8.45
C ASP A 272 -18.96 7.09 7.59
N ARG A 273 -17.91 7.78 8.08
CA ARG A 273 -16.61 7.87 7.40
C ARG A 273 -15.97 6.50 7.15
N VAL A 274 -16.19 5.53 8.03
CA VAL A 274 -15.63 4.17 7.88
C VAL A 274 -16.31 3.44 6.74
N VAL A 275 -17.62 3.61 6.56
CA VAL A 275 -18.36 3.02 5.45
C VAL A 275 -17.88 3.61 4.14
N ARG A 276 -17.80 4.95 4.05
CA ARG A 276 -17.37 5.64 2.82
C ARG A 276 -15.96 5.25 2.37
N ARG A 277 -14.98 5.26 3.27
CA ARG A 277 -13.60 4.90 2.89
C ARG A 277 -13.46 3.43 2.47
N ARG A 278 -14.16 2.50 3.14
CA ARG A 278 -14.18 1.08 2.73
C ARG A 278 -14.86 0.91 1.38
N ALA A 279 -15.97 1.62 1.13
CA ALA A 279 -16.66 1.61 -0.15
C ALA A 279 -15.77 2.16 -1.29
N LEU A 280 -15.06 3.27 -1.07
CA LEU A 280 -14.11 3.82 -2.06
C LEU A 280 -13.00 2.83 -2.42
N LEU A 281 -12.41 2.17 -1.40
CA LEU A 281 -11.37 1.18 -1.64
C LEU A 281 -11.91 -0.01 -2.45
N THR A 282 -13.06 -0.55 -2.06
CA THR A 282 -13.68 -1.67 -2.78
C THR A 282 -14.09 -1.23 -4.19
N LEU A 283 -14.63 -0.03 -4.40
CA LEU A 283 -14.94 0.51 -5.73
C LEU A 283 -13.69 0.65 -6.61
N GLY A 284 -12.58 1.10 -6.03
CA GLY A 284 -11.28 1.15 -6.69
C GLY A 284 -10.90 -0.24 -7.23
N LYS A 285 -10.94 -1.26 -6.36
CA LYS A 285 -10.66 -2.66 -6.74
C LYS A 285 -11.65 -3.21 -7.78
N THR A 286 -12.95 -2.99 -7.59
CA THR A 286 -14.00 -3.39 -8.54
C THR A 286 -13.75 -2.77 -9.92
N ALA A 287 -13.43 -1.48 -9.98
CA ALA A 287 -13.16 -0.79 -11.24
C ALA A 287 -11.87 -1.28 -11.92
N MET A 288 -10.84 -1.67 -11.15
CA MET A 288 -9.64 -2.30 -11.71
C MET A 288 -9.98 -3.63 -12.39
N GLU A 289 -10.70 -4.50 -11.68
CA GLU A 289 -11.09 -5.81 -12.22
C GLU A 289 -12.08 -5.73 -13.38
N ALA A 290 -12.91 -4.68 -13.42
CA ALA A 290 -13.84 -4.42 -14.51
C ALA A 290 -13.15 -3.88 -15.78
N GLY A 291 -11.82 -3.70 -15.77
CA GLY A 291 -11.09 -3.11 -16.89
C GLY A 291 -11.33 -1.61 -17.04
N HIS A 292 -11.66 -0.92 -15.94
CA HIS A 292 -11.90 0.53 -15.90
C HIS A 292 -10.87 1.27 -15.02
N PRO A 293 -9.57 1.23 -15.38
CA PRO A 293 -8.50 1.78 -14.56
C PRO A 293 -8.58 3.31 -14.38
N GLY A 294 -9.29 4.03 -15.27
CA GLY A 294 -9.58 5.46 -15.08
C GLY A 294 -10.43 5.73 -13.84
N ARG A 295 -11.58 5.03 -13.73
CA ARG A 295 -12.48 5.11 -12.58
C ARG A 295 -11.81 4.63 -11.30
N ALA A 296 -11.01 3.57 -11.38
CA ALA A 296 -10.24 3.09 -10.23
C ALA A 296 -9.35 4.20 -9.64
N VAL A 297 -8.62 4.93 -10.50
CA VAL A 297 -7.80 6.06 -10.05
C VAL A 297 -8.64 7.16 -9.41
N GLU A 298 -9.83 7.46 -9.93
CA GLU A 298 -10.74 8.45 -9.33
C GLU A 298 -11.14 8.07 -7.91
N TYR A 299 -11.64 6.85 -7.71
CA TYR A 299 -12.08 6.38 -6.38
C TYR A 299 -10.91 6.31 -5.38
N LEU A 300 -9.75 5.81 -5.81
CA LEU A 300 -8.57 5.68 -4.94
C LEU A 300 -7.95 7.05 -4.62
N ARG A 301 -7.97 8.02 -5.55
CA ARG A 301 -7.55 9.40 -5.25
C ARG A 301 -8.52 10.08 -4.30
N ALA A 302 -9.83 9.89 -4.46
CA ALA A 302 -10.81 10.40 -3.49
C ALA A 302 -10.54 9.83 -2.10
N LEU A 303 -10.23 8.54 -1.99
CA LEU A 303 -9.85 7.92 -0.72
C LEU A 303 -8.60 8.58 -0.12
N ARG A 304 -7.54 8.71 -0.93
CA ARG A 304 -6.28 9.34 -0.53
C ARG A 304 -6.48 10.77 -0.01
N MET A 305 -7.31 11.57 -0.68
CA MET A 305 -7.52 12.98 -0.34
C MET A 305 -8.41 13.17 0.89
N ASP A 306 -9.52 12.44 0.98
CA ASP A 306 -10.55 12.67 2.00
C ASP A 306 -10.29 11.89 3.30
N TYR A 307 -9.49 10.83 3.22
CA TYR A 307 -9.23 9.90 4.33
C TYR A 307 -7.74 9.56 4.48
N PRO A 308 -6.85 10.56 4.69
CA PRO A 308 -5.45 10.29 4.92
C PRO A 308 -5.21 9.53 6.24
N TYR A 309 -4.17 8.70 6.29
CA TYR A 309 -3.72 7.96 7.47
C TYR A 309 -4.74 6.95 8.06
N THR A 310 -5.69 6.45 7.25
CA THR A 310 -6.58 5.35 7.65
C THR A 310 -6.02 3.99 7.20
N PRO A 311 -6.51 2.84 7.73
CA PRO A 311 -6.05 1.53 7.29
C PRO A 311 -6.14 1.31 5.76
N GLU A 312 -7.17 1.86 5.12
CA GLU A 312 -7.42 1.75 3.69
C GLU A 312 -6.53 2.68 2.85
N TYR A 313 -5.88 3.66 3.47
CA TYR A 313 -5.08 4.69 2.80
C TYR A 313 -3.82 4.11 2.16
N GLU A 314 -3.05 3.31 2.90
CA GLU A 314 -1.83 2.69 2.38
C GLU A 314 -2.13 1.74 1.23
N GLU A 315 -3.21 0.95 1.34
CA GLU A 315 -3.64 0.05 0.28
C GLU A 315 -4.06 0.83 -0.98
N ALA A 316 -4.76 1.96 -0.81
CA ALA A 316 -5.11 2.81 -1.96
C ALA A 316 -3.88 3.40 -2.66
N LEU A 317 -2.86 3.83 -1.90
CA LEU A 317 -1.60 4.30 -2.47
C LEU A 317 -0.87 3.21 -3.25
N LEU A 318 -0.86 1.97 -2.73
CA LEU A 318 -0.25 0.82 -3.40
C LEU A 318 -0.95 0.50 -4.72
N LEU A 319 -2.29 0.49 -4.72
CA LEU A 319 -3.08 0.28 -5.93
C LEU A 319 -2.89 1.41 -6.95
N LEU A 320 -2.80 2.67 -6.49
CA LEU A 320 -2.48 3.80 -7.35
C LEU A 320 -1.08 3.68 -7.96
N ALA A 321 -0.08 3.25 -7.19
CA ALA A 321 1.27 3.03 -7.69
C ALA A 321 1.30 1.98 -8.81
N ARG A 322 0.63 0.84 -8.59
CA ARG A 322 0.45 -0.23 -9.60
C ARG A 322 -0.16 0.30 -10.88
N LEU A 323 -1.31 0.97 -10.77
CA LEU A 323 -2.02 1.54 -11.92
C LEU A 323 -1.18 2.55 -12.69
N MET A 324 -0.40 3.38 -12.00
CA MET A 324 0.48 4.33 -12.69
C MET A 324 1.66 3.63 -13.37
N ARG A 325 2.24 2.60 -12.75
CA ARG A 325 3.32 1.80 -13.36
C ARG A 325 2.84 1.10 -14.62
N GLU A 326 1.67 0.46 -14.58
CA GLU A 326 1.04 -0.20 -15.74
C GLU A 326 0.76 0.79 -16.89
N LYS A 327 0.39 2.03 -16.57
CA LYS A 327 0.24 3.13 -17.53
C LYS A 327 1.56 3.73 -18.01
N LYS A 328 2.71 3.21 -17.55
CA LYS A 328 4.07 3.75 -17.77
C LYS A 328 4.27 5.18 -17.23
N GLU A 329 3.43 5.63 -16.32
CA GLU A 329 3.57 6.89 -15.59
C GLU A 329 4.50 6.71 -14.36
N TYR A 330 5.75 6.27 -14.61
CA TYR A 330 6.66 5.79 -13.56
C TYR A 330 6.94 6.82 -12.46
N LEU A 331 7.10 8.10 -12.81
CA LEU A 331 7.33 9.15 -11.82
C LEU A 331 6.13 9.36 -10.89
N GLN A 332 4.90 9.15 -11.39
CA GLN A 332 3.70 9.25 -10.57
C GLN A 332 3.56 8.03 -9.66
N ALA A 333 3.85 6.82 -10.17
CA ALA A 333 3.94 5.61 -9.35
C ALA A 333 4.93 5.77 -8.19
N GLY A 334 6.13 6.31 -8.48
CA GLY A 334 7.15 6.57 -7.48
C GLY A 334 6.72 7.59 -6.41
N LYS A 335 5.87 8.57 -6.74
CA LYS A 335 5.31 9.51 -5.76
C LYS A 335 4.37 8.81 -4.76
N TYR A 336 3.46 7.97 -5.25
CA TYR A 336 2.55 7.23 -4.37
C TYR A 336 3.30 6.25 -3.46
N LEU A 337 4.29 5.52 -3.99
CA LEU A 337 5.12 4.64 -3.16
C LEU A 337 5.90 5.42 -2.10
N ARG A 338 6.41 6.61 -2.43
CA ARG A 338 7.13 7.45 -1.47
C ARG A 338 6.27 7.80 -0.25
N GLU A 339 4.98 8.06 -0.42
CA GLU A 339 4.07 8.32 0.71
C GLU A 339 3.97 7.11 1.65
N ILE A 340 4.08 5.88 1.12
CA ILE A 340 4.08 4.64 1.91
C ILE A 340 5.43 4.40 2.59
N LEU A 341 6.53 4.57 1.82
CA LEU A 341 7.87 4.16 2.22
C LEU A 341 8.46 4.98 3.37
N PHE A 342 8.06 6.24 3.50
CA PHE A 342 8.56 7.14 4.54
C PHE A 342 7.72 7.10 5.84
N GLY A 343 6.84 6.08 5.99
CA GLY A 343 6.14 5.74 7.23
C GLY A 343 7.00 5.01 8.28
N ARG A 344 6.38 4.42 9.31
CA ARG A 344 7.11 3.77 10.43
C ARG A 344 7.99 2.59 10.02
N LYS A 345 7.56 1.81 9.03
CA LYS A 345 8.31 0.73 8.37
C LYS A 345 7.56 0.32 7.10
N PRO A 346 8.18 0.32 5.91
CA PRO A 346 7.50 -0.13 4.70
C PRO A 346 7.16 -1.62 4.77
N GLY A 347 5.94 -1.97 4.37
CA GLY A 347 5.52 -3.36 4.19
C GLY A 347 6.14 -3.99 2.94
N ASN A 348 6.23 -5.33 2.92
CA ASN A 348 6.82 -6.08 1.80
C ASN A 348 6.14 -5.76 0.46
N GLU A 349 4.81 -5.64 0.43
CA GLU A 349 4.09 -5.36 -0.82
C GLU A 349 4.49 -4.02 -1.46
N ALA A 350 4.77 -3.00 -0.64
CA ALA A 350 5.23 -1.70 -1.14
C ALA A 350 6.67 -1.76 -1.65
N LEU A 351 7.52 -2.57 -1.00
CA LEU A 351 8.89 -2.81 -1.44
C LEU A 351 8.94 -3.63 -2.73
N ASP A 352 8.07 -4.63 -2.87
CA ASP A 352 7.92 -5.44 -4.08
C ASP A 352 7.40 -4.60 -5.25
N GLU A 353 6.46 -3.70 -4.99
CA GLU A 353 6.00 -2.75 -6.01
C GLU A 353 7.09 -1.75 -6.40
N LEU A 354 7.91 -1.27 -5.45
CA LEU A 354 9.06 -0.43 -5.74
C LEU A 354 10.10 -1.16 -6.61
N ASP A 355 10.35 -2.43 -6.31
CA ASP A 355 11.27 -3.28 -7.05
C ASP A 355 10.79 -3.50 -8.50
N ALA A 356 9.49 -3.80 -8.68
CA ALA A 356 8.86 -3.87 -9.99
C ALA A 356 8.95 -2.53 -10.75
N LEU A 357 8.67 -1.42 -10.07
CA LEU A 357 8.76 -0.08 -10.65
C LEU A 357 10.18 0.27 -11.11
N VAL A 358 11.19 -0.08 -10.32
CA VAL A 358 12.60 0.13 -10.69
C VAL A 358 12.96 -0.73 -11.92
N ASN A 359 12.58 -2.01 -11.93
CA ASN A 359 12.86 -2.88 -13.06
C ASN A 359 12.20 -2.41 -14.37
N ASP A 360 10.92 -2.04 -14.32
CA ASP A 360 10.17 -1.56 -15.49
C ASP A 360 10.72 -0.22 -16.00
N SER A 361 11.06 0.71 -15.09
CA SER A 361 11.62 2.00 -15.48
C SER A 361 13.02 1.87 -16.09
N ILE A 362 13.87 0.95 -15.64
CA ILE A 362 15.17 0.67 -16.29
C ILE A 362 14.98 0.31 -17.77
N ASP A 363 13.97 -0.49 -18.08
CA ASP A 363 13.76 -1.02 -19.44
C ASP A 363 13.05 -0.02 -20.37
N ASN A 364 12.27 0.91 -19.82
CA ASN A 364 11.37 1.76 -20.60
C ASN A 364 11.65 3.27 -20.50
N ASP A 365 12.18 3.76 -19.37
CA ASP A 365 12.41 5.19 -19.12
C ASP A 365 13.55 5.40 -18.10
N LEU A 366 14.76 5.48 -18.64
CA LEU A 366 15.99 5.58 -17.84
C LEU A 366 16.07 6.88 -17.01
N GLU A 367 15.43 7.96 -17.46
CA GLU A 367 15.38 9.21 -16.69
C GLU A 367 14.46 9.05 -15.48
N ALA A 368 13.27 8.45 -15.68
CA ALA A 368 12.37 8.16 -14.59
C ALA A 368 13.01 7.21 -13.57
N PHE A 369 13.68 6.15 -14.04
CA PHE A 369 14.44 5.23 -13.20
C PHE A 369 15.37 5.97 -12.25
N ARG A 370 16.20 6.90 -12.75
CA ARG A 370 17.16 7.63 -11.90
C ARG A 370 16.47 8.41 -10.80
N ARG A 371 15.43 9.18 -11.15
CA ARG A 371 14.68 9.98 -10.17
C ARG A 371 14.02 9.09 -9.11
N ILE A 372 13.54 7.91 -9.49
CA ILE A 372 12.96 6.93 -8.57
C ILE A 372 14.05 6.37 -7.66
N TRP A 373 15.15 5.88 -8.24
CA TRP A 373 16.29 5.31 -7.53
C TRP A 373 16.90 6.29 -6.52
N ASP A 374 17.15 7.53 -6.93
CA ASP A 374 17.73 8.57 -6.07
C ASP A 374 16.82 8.89 -4.88
N SER A 375 15.50 8.80 -5.07
CA SER A 375 14.53 9.12 -4.02
C SER A 375 14.20 7.97 -3.08
N SER A 376 14.24 6.72 -3.56
CA SER A 376 13.64 5.57 -2.86
C SER A 376 14.48 4.29 -2.96
N GLY A 377 15.54 4.23 -3.78
CA GLY A 377 16.34 3.03 -4.03
C GLY A 377 17.02 2.46 -2.79
N GLN A 378 17.25 3.29 -1.77
CA GLN A 378 17.80 2.83 -0.48
C GLN A 378 16.97 1.73 0.19
N TRP A 379 15.67 1.68 -0.08
CA TRP A 379 14.76 0.66 0.47
C TRP A 379 14.89 -0.70 -0.21
N LEU A 380 15.57 -0.79 -1.36
CA LEU A 380 15.78 -2.03 -2.10
C LEU A 380 17.08 -2.75 -1.72
N TYR A 381 17.89 -2.20 -0.81
CA TYR A 381 19.09 -2.87 -0.29
C TYR A 381 18.72 -4.04 0.63
N ASP A 382 18.36 -5.16 0.03
CA ASP A 382 18.07 -6.43 0.69
C ASP A 382 18.70 -7.59 -0.13
N PRO A 383 19.31 -8.62 0.51
CA PRO A 383 19.88 -9.76 -0.21
C PRO A 383 18.87 -10.49 -1.12
N SER A 384 17.58 -10.50 -0.77
CA SER A 384 16.54 -11.13 -1.58
C SER A 384 16.30 -10.43 -2.92
N ARG A 385 16.80 -9.21 -3.09
CA ARG A 385 16.65 -8.37 -4.30
C ARG A 385 17.94 -8.28 -5.12
N GLU A 386 18.84 -9.25 -4.98
CA GLU A 386 20.17 -9.20 -5.62
C GLU A 386 20.12 -9.10 -7.15
N GLU A 387 19.11 -9.69 -7.79
CA GLU A 387 18.92 -9.61 -9.24
C GLU A 387 18.58 -8.17 -9.67
N THR A 388 17.60 -7.53 -9.03
CA THR A 388 17.26 -6.13 -9.29
C THR A 388 18.43 -5.21 -8.99
N LEU A 389 19.11 -5.38 -7.85
CA LEU A 389 20.28 -4.58 -7.50
C LEU A 389 21.40 -4.71 -8.54
N PHE A 390 21.60 -5.90 -9.11
CA PHE A 390 22.58 -6.06 -10.18
C PHE A 390 22.15 -5.32 -11.46
N LYS A 391 20.87 -5.40 -11.85
CA LYS A 391 20.31 -4.65 -13.00
C LYS A 391 20.45 -3.14 -12.80
N VAL A 392 20.15 -2.65 -11.60
CA VAL A 392 20.33 -1.25 -11.20
C VAL A 392 21.80 -0.83 -11.34
N ALA A 393 22.75 -1.63 -10.83
CA ALA A 393 24.17 -1.32 -10.94
C ALA A 393 24.63 -1.22 -12.41
N GLU A 394 24.18 -2.13 -13.28
CA GLU A 394 24.47 -2.06 -14.72
C GLU A 394 23.85 -0.82 -15.38
N ALA A 395 22.60 -0.49 -15.06
CA ALA A 395 21.90 0.69 -15.58
C ALA A 395 22.57 2.00 -15.14
N LEU A 396 22.96 2.11 -13.87
CA LEU A 396 23.71 3.26 -13.34
C LEU A 396 25.10 3.36 -13.96
N ARG A 397 25.80 2.24 -14.18
CA ARG A 397 27.12 2.23 -14.83
C ARG A 397 27.05 2.76 -16.26
N ASN A 398 26.04 2.33 -17.03
CA ASN A 398 25.92 2.70 -18.43
C ASN A 398 25.43 4.13 -18.63
N SER A 399 24.69 4.66 -17.66
CA SER A 399 24.00 5.93 -17.82
C SER A 399 24.64 7.07 -17.00
N GLY A 400 25.41 6.74 -15.96
CA GLY A 400 25.97 7.68 -15.00
C GLY A 400 25.17 7.67 -13.70
N GLY A 401 25.83 7.32 -12.60
CA GLY A 401 25.27 7.19 -11.26
C GLY A 401 26.20 6.38 -10.33
N ASP A 402 25.84 6.26 -9.04
CA ASP A 402 26.67 5.56 -8.04
C ASP A 402 26.45 4.03 -8.07
N PHE A 403 26.85 3.40 -9.17
CA PHE A 403 26.84 1.95 -9.29
C PHE A 403 27.85 1.26 -8.35
N LEU A 404 28.89 1.98 -7.91
CA LEU A 404 29.93 1.45 -7.03
C LEU A 404 29.35 1.07 -5.67
N ARG A 405 28.48 1.91 -5.12
CA ARG A 405 27.77 1.60 -3.87
C ARG A 405 26.92 0.35 -3.98
N VAL A 406 26.21 0.17 -5.10
CA VAL A 406 25.36 -1.02 -5.33
C VAL A 406 26.19 -2.30 -5.44
N TYR A 407 27.26 -2.31 -6.25
CA TYR A 407 28.14 -3.48 -6.31
C TYR A 407 28.81 -3.76 -4.97
N THR A 408 29.25 -2.75 -4.23
CA THR A 408 29.89 -2.94 -2.93
C THR A 408 28.93 -3.62 -1.94
N TYR A 409 27.67 -3.16 -1.89
CA TYR A 409 26.65 -3.82 -1.09
C TYR A 409 26.47 -5.30 -1.47
N LEU A 410 26.43 -5.62 -2.76
CA LEU A 410 26.30 -7.00 -3.25
C LEU A 410 27.52 -7.86 -2.91
N VAL A 411 28.73 -7.29 -2.86
CA VAL A 411 29.94 -7.99 -2.40
C VAL A 411 29.84 -8.36 -0.92
N ASP A 412 29.29 -7.47 -0.11
CA ASP A 412 29.20 -7.68 1.33
C ASP A 412 28.04 -8.62 1.70
N ASN A 413 26.88 -8.47 1.04
CA ASN A 413 25.62 -9.08 1.49
C ASN A 413 25.00 -10.09 0.50
N GLY A 414 25.43 -10.12 -0.77
CA GLY A 414 24.82 -10.97 -1.80
C GLY A 414 25.16 -12.45 -1.69
N SER A 415 24.51 -13.27 -2.51
CA SER A 415 24.87 -14.68 -2.68
C SER A 415 26.29 -14.85 -3.21
N ARG A 416 26.87 -16.06 -3.10
CA ARG A 416 28.21 -16.36 -3.64
C ARG A 416 28.34 -15.95 -5.12
N GLY A 417 27.27 -16.13 -5.90
CA GLY A 417 27.21 -15.73 -7.30
C GLY A 417 27.18 -14.21 -7.47
N ALA A 418 26.31 -13.51 -6.74
CA ALA A 418 26.22 -12.05 -6.78
C ALA A 418 27.52 -11.37 -6.35
N LYS A 419 28.19 -11.90 -5.31
CA LYS A 419 29.52 -11.45 -4.87
C LYS A 419 30.56 -11.58 -5.97
N ALA A 420 30.64 -12.75 -6.61
CA ALA A 420 31.59 -13.00 -7.69
C ALA A 420 31.34 -12.07 -8.89
N LYS A 421 30.09 -11.93 -9.34
CA LYS A 421 29.73 -11.01 -10.43
C LYS A 421 30.11 -9.56 -10.10
N SER A 422 29.78 -9.10 -8.91
CA SER A 422 30.05 -7.72 -8.47
C SER A 422 31.54 -7.43 -8.34
N LEU A 423 32.32 -8.34 -7.73
CA LEU A 423 33.78 -8.22 -7.66
C LEU A 423 34.41 -8.17 -9.07
N SER A 424 33.93 -9.01 -10.00
CA SER A 424 34.43 -9.02 -11.38
C SER A 424 34.12 -7.70 -12.09
N ARG A 425 32.91 -7.15 -11.92
CA ARG A 425 32.54 -5.85 -12.51
C ARG A 425 33.40 -4.71 -11.96
N LEU A 426 33.63 -4.69 -10.64
CA LEU A 426 34.54 -3.72 -10.01
C LEU A 426 35.98 -3.87 -10.51
N ALA A 427 36.46 -5.11 -10.70
CA ALA A 427 37.82 -5.35 -11.20
C ALA A 427 37.99 -4.87 -12.65
N ILE A 428 36.98 -5.05 -13.51
CA ILE A 428 36.99 -4.51 -14.88
C ILE A 428 36.98 -2.97 -14.84
N PHE A 429 36.15 -2.36 -13.99
CA PHE A 429 36.06 -0.91 -13.86
C PHE A 429 37.39 -0.29 -13.41
N PHE A 430 37.97 -0.75 -12.30
CA PHE A 430 39.29 -0.28 -11.85
C PHE A 430 40.42 -0.69 -12.79
N GLY A 431 40.24 -1.79 -13.53
CA GLY A 431 41.11 -2.21 -14.62
C GLY A 431 41.23 -1.17 -15.72
N ARG A 432 40.10 -0.61 -16.16
CA ARG A 432 40.07 0.48 -17.15
C ARG A 432 40.68 1.78 -16.63
N LEU A 433 40.64 2.02 -15.32
CA LEU A 433 41.29 3.15 -14.66
C LEU A 433 42.79 2.91 -14.36
N SER A 434 43.32 1.74 -14.70
CA SER A 434 44.71 1.34 -14.41
C SER A 434 45.07 1.32 -12.90
N ASP A 435 44.10 1.13 -12.01
CA ASP A 435 44.34 0.99 -10.57
C ASP A 435 44.72 -0.47 -10.23
N VAL A 436 46.01 -0.78 -10.39
CA VAL A 436 46.55 -2.14 -10.22
C VAL A 436 46.30 -2.66 -8.80
N GLY A 437 46.45 -1.81 -7.77
CA GLY A 437 46.33 -2.21 -6.38
C GLY A 437 44.92 -2.67 -6.02
N ARG A 438 43.89 -1.93 -6.46
CA ARG A 438 42.49 -2.34 -6.26
C ARG A 438 42.15 -3.61 -7.03
N VAL A 439 42.57 -3.69 -8.29
CA VAL A 439 42.32 -4.89 -9.12
C VAL A 439 42.95 -6.13 -8.50
N GLU A 440 44.18 -6.02 -7.98
CA GLU A 440 44.86 -7.13 -7.32
C GLU A 440 44.10 -7.63 -6.08
N LYS A 441 43.63 -6.71 -5.22
CA LYS A 441 42.80 -7.05 -4.05
C LYS A 441 41.50 -7.74 -4.46
N LEU A 442 40.81 -7.22 -5.47
CA LEU A 442 39.54 -7.78 -5.98
C LEU A 442 39.73 -9.18 -6.56
N VAL A 443 40.80 -9.41 -7.33
CA VAL A 443 41.16 -10.73 -7.88
C VAL A 443 41.48 -11.73 -6.76
N GLY A 444 42.19 -11.30 -5.72
CA GLY A 444 42.46 -12.14 -4.55
C GLY A 444 41.19 -12.60 -3.85
N ASN A 445 40.21 -11.71 -3.68
CA ASN A 445 38.90 -12.05 -3.11
C ASN A 445 38.10 -12.99 -4.03
N LEU A 446 38.10 -12.75 -5.34
CA LEU A 446 37.46 -13.64 -6.32
C LEU A 446 38.06 -15.05 -6.30
N GLY A 447 39.39 -15.17 -6.19
CA GLY A 447 40.07 -16.48 -6.18
C GLY A 447 39.62 -17.37 -5.01
N LYS A 448 39.27 -16.78 -3.87
CA LYS A 448 38.71 -17.51 -2.73
C LYS A 448 37.28 -18.00 -2.98
N LEU A 449 36.52 -17.31 -3.83
CA LEU A 449 35.11 -17.61 -4.11
C LEU A 449 34.93 -18.54 -5.31
N THR A 450 35.55 -18.26 -6.44
CA THR A 450 35.32 -18.96 -7.71
C THR A 450 36.62 -19.07 -8.53
N PRO A 451 37.63 -19.84 -8.08
CA PRO A 451 38.98 -19.84 -8.67
C PRO A 451 39.05 -20.27 -10.15
N ASN A 452 37.98 -20.85 -10.70
CA ASN A 452 37.88 -21.26 -12.09
C ASN A 452 36.64 -20.70 -12.82
N GLY A 453 35.88 -19.80 -12.19
CA GLY A 453 34.71 -19.17 -12.81
C GLY A 453 35.11 -18.10 -13.82
N ASP A 454 34.23 -17.82 -14.78
CA ASP A 454 34.49 -16.80 -15.81
C ASP A 454 34.75 -15.42 -15.18
N GLU A 455 34.06 -15.08 -14.08
CA GLU A 455 34.27 -13.86 -13.29
C GLU A 455 35.73 -13.72 -12.82
N PHE A 456 36.32 -14.80 -12.30
CA PHE A 456 37.71 -14.79 -11.86
C PHE A 456 38.68 -14.73 -13.06
N LEU A 457 38.41 -15.50 -14.11
CA LEU A 457 39.23 -15.49 -15.33
C LEU A 457 39.31 -14.09 -15.94
N ARG A 458 38.17 -13.38 -16.01
CA ARG A 458 38.07 -12.00 -16.48
C ARG A 458 38.90 -11.03 -15.65
N ALA A 459 38.65 -11.02 -14.33
CA ALA A 459 39.34 -10.10 -13.42
C ALA A 459 40.85 -10.35 -13.42
N LYS A 460 41.27 -11.62 -13.43
CA LYS A 460 42.68 -12.01 -13.48
C LYS A 460 43.32 -11.67 -14.83
N ALA A 461 42.60 -11.79 -15.94
CA ALA A 461 43.09 -11.36 -17.25
C ALA A 461 43.37 -9.85 -17.26
N TRP A 462 42.47 -9.03 -16.69
CA TRP A 462 42.70 -7.59 -16.51
C TRP A 462 43.93 -7.29 -15.65
N LEU A 463 44.11 -7.99 -14.52
CA LEU A 463 45.30 -7.84 -13.68
C LEU A 463 46.60 -8.16 -14.43
N TYR A 464 46.60 -9.24 -15.22
CA TYR A 464 47.76 -9.61 -16.01
C TYR A 464 48.06 -8.61 -17.13
N TYR A 465 47.03 -8.08 -17.78
CA TYR A 465 47.20 -7.00 -18.75
C TYR A 465 47.85 -5.77 -18.10
N LEU A 466 47.36 -5.33 -16.93
CA LEU A 466 47.94 -4.20 -16.20
C LEU A 466 49.38 -4.44 -15.74
N LYS A 467 49.76 -5.69 -15.45
CA LYS A 467 51.14 -6.08 -15.10
C LYS A 467 52.03 -6.34 -16.33
N GLY A 468 51.57 -5.99 -17.54
CA GLY A 468 52.32 -6.19 -18.79
C GLY A 468 52.40 -7.65 -19.26
N ARG A 469 51.70 -8.58 -18.61
CA ARG A 469 51.69 -10.03 -18.92
C ARG A 469 50.65 -10.35 -19.99
N ASN A 470 50.75 -9.69 -21.15
CA ASN A 470 49.71 -9.72 -22.20
C ASN A 470 49.41 -11.13 -22.75
N LYS A 471 50.42 -12.01 -22.88
CA LYS A 471 50.22 -13.42 -23.28
C LYS A 471 49.36 -14.20 -22.28
N ALA A 472 49.60 -14.00 -20.99
CA ALA A 472 48.83 -14.64 -19.94
C ALA A 472 47.40 -14.08 -19.89
N ALA A 473 47.24 -12.76 -20.04
CA ALA A 473 45.94 -12.11 -20.14
C ALA A 473 45.12 -12.65 -21.33
N TYR A 474 45.74 -12.78 -22.51
CA TYR A 474 45.12 -13.37 -23.70
C TYR A 474 44.69 -14.83 -23.46
N SER A 475 45.57 -15.65 -22.88
CA SER A 475 45.23 -17.05 -22.56
C SER A 475 44.04 -17.16 -21.61
N LEU A 476 43.94 -16.31 -20.59
CA LEU A 476 42.82 -16.35 -19.64
C LEU A 476 41.51 -15.85 -20.26
N ILE A 477 41.52 -14.72 -20.97
CA ILE A 477 40.28 -14.14 -21.49
C ILE A 477 39.65 -15.02 -22.59
N THR A 478 40.46 -15.77 -23.33
CA THR A 478 39.97 -16.70 -24.36
C THR A 478 39.42 -18.02 -23.79
N ARG A 479 39.64 -18.28 -22.49
CA ARG A 479 39.12 -19.47 -21.78
C ARG A 479 37.76 -19.24 -21.13
N THR A 480 37.21 -18.03 -21.15
CA THR A 480 35.88 -17.75 -20.60
C THR A 480 34.82 -18.53 -21.37
N SER A 481 33.95 -19.24 -20.66
CA SER A 481 32.90 -20.07 -21.26
C SER A 481 31.75 -19.23 -21.82
N HIS A 482 31.38 -18.14 -21.15
CA HIS A 482 30.24 -17.28 -21.49
C HIS A 482 30.70 -15.83 -21.70
N PRO A 483 31.40 -15.51 -22.81
CA PRO A 483 31.99 -14.19 -23.01
C PRO A 483 30.94 -13.06 -23.01
N VAL A 484 31.30 -11.91 -22.46
CA VAL A 484 30.49 -10.68 -22.42
C VAL A 484 31.17 -9.54 -23.19
N SER A 485 30.46 -8.43 -23.40
CA SER A 485 30.97 -7.27 -24.14
C SER A 485 32.30 -6.70 -23.59
N ASP A 486 32.47 -6.67 -22.26
CA ASP A 486 33.71 -6.23 -21.62
C ASP A 486 34.91 -7.14 -21.93
N ASP A 487 34.68 -8.44 -22.19
CA ASP A 487 35.74 -9.39 -22.52
C ASP A 487 36.33 -9.09 -23.89
N ILE A 488 35.48 -8.63 -24.82
CA ILE A 488 35.88 -8.22 -26.16
C ILE A 488 36.81 -7.00 -26.11
N ASP A 489 36.54 -6.03 -25.22
CA ASP A 489 37.41 -4.87 -25.04
C ASP A 489 38.82 -5.30 -24.62
N LEU A 490 38.93 -6.15 -23.58
CA LEU A 490 40.23 -6.67 -23.16
C LEU A 490 40.90 -7.51 -24.26
N LEU A 491 40.16 -8.40 -24.92
CA LEU A 491 40.67 -9.23 -26.02
C LEU A 491 41.34 -8.38 -27.11
N TRP A 492 40.71 -7.26 -27.49
CA TRP A 492 41.29 -6.33 -28.47
C TRP A 492 42.55 -5.63 -27.96
N ARG A 493 42.62 -5.29 -26.67
CA ARG A 493 43.82 -4.68 -26.05
C ARG A 493 45.02 -5.62 -26.06
N VAL A 494 44.80 -6.93 -25.96
CA VAL A 494 45.86 -7.95 -25.95
C VAL A 494 46.00 -8.70 -27.27
N LYS A 495 45.44 -8.19 -28.38
CA LYS A 495 45.41 -8.86 -29.69
C LYS A 495 46.79 -9.29 -30.22
N GLU A 496 47.84 -8.54 -29.92
CA GLU A 496 49.22 -8.83 -30.35
C GLU A 496 49.82 -10.06 -29.63
N SER A 497 49.18 -10.53 -28.56
CA SER A 497 49.57 -11.74 -27.86
C SER A 497 48.95 -13.02 -28.43
N ALA A 498 48.09 -12.90 -29.45
CA ALA A 498 47.53 -14.07 -30.13
C ALA A 498 48.61 -14.83 -30.91
N PRO A 499 48.50 -16.17 -31.04
CA PRO A 499 49.48 -16.97 -31.80
C PRO A 499 49.62 -16.55 -33.27
N SER A 500 48.53 -16.06 -33.87
CA SER A 500 48.52 -15.47 -35.21
C SER A 500 47.30 -14.59 -35.39
N VAL A 501 47.33 -13.68 -36.37
CA VAL A 501 46.16 -12.84 -36.73
C VAL A 501 44.95 -13.66 -37.13
N ARG A 502 45.14 -14.81 -37.80
CA ARG A 502 44.04 -15.69 -38.18
C ARG A 502 43.40 -16.34 -36.95
N SER A 503 44.23 -16.78 -36.00
CA SER A 503 43.77 -17.36 -34.72
C SER A 503 43.01 -16.32 -33.88
N PHE A 504 43.54 -15.08 -33.80
CA PHE A 504 42.85 -13.96 -33.16
C PHE A 504 41.46 -13.74 -33.77
N ILE A 505 41.37 -13.58 -35.09
CA ILE A 505 40.10 -13.31 -35.77
C ILE A 505 39.09 -14.45 -35.55
N LYS A 506 39.54 -15.71 -35.58
CA LYS A 506 38.67 -16.86 -35.29
C LYS A 506 38.10 -16.77 -33.86
N THR A 507 38.96 -16.49 -32.88
CA THR A 507 38.58 -16.38 -31.47
C THR A 507 37.65 -15.20 -31.23
N TYR A 508 38.00 -14.02 -31.75
CA TYR A 508 37.19 -12.82 -31.67
C TYR A 508 35.79 -13.06 -32.28
N LYS A 509 35.70 -13.69 -33.45
CA LYS A 509 34.39 -14.01 -34.05
C LYS A 509 33.54 -14.93 -33.18
N ALA A 510 34.14 -15.96 -32.60
CA ALA A 510 33.42 -16.87 -31.72
C ALA A 510 32.90 -16.15 -30.47
N MET A 511 33.76 -15.38 -29.80
CA MET A 511 33.38 -14.62 -28.61
C MET A 511 32.37 -13.51 -28.92
N ALA A 512 32.53 -12.79 -30.02
CA ALA A 512 31.60 -11.76 -30.46
C ALA A 512 30.21 -12.35 -30.76
N LYS A 513 30.16 -13.50 -31.44
CA LYS A 513 28.89 -14.22 -31.67
C LYS A 513 28.23 -14.64 -30.36
N ALA A 514 28.99 -15.18 -29.41
CA ALA A 514 28.46 -15.62 -28.12
C ALA A 514 28.01 -14.46 -27.22
N SER A 515 28.64 -13.28 -27.33
CA SER A 515 28.33 -12.07 -26.54
C SER A 515 27.34 -11.13 -27.23
N GLY A 516 26.89 -11.42 -28.45
CA GLY A 516 26.01 -10.55 -29.24
C GLY A 516 26.67 -9.25 -29.72
N VAL A 517 28.01 -9.15 -29.66
CA VAL A 517 28.75 -7.94 -30.08
C VAL A 517 28.95 -7.95 -31.59
N THR A 518 28.60 -6.83 -32.26
CA THR A 518 28.83 -6.66 -33.69
C THR A 518 30.33 -6.65 -34.02
N LEU A 519 30.71 -7.32 -35.11
CA LEU A 519 32.09 -7.41 -35.54
C LEU A 519 32.61 -6.07 -36.05
N ARG A 520 33.79 -5.67 -35.56
CA ARG A 520 34.53 -4.48 -36.03
C ARG A 520 35.24 -4.80 -37.35
N TYR A 521 34.49 -4.89 -38.45
CA TYR A 521 35.00 -5.31 -39.75
C TYR A 521 36.19 -4.47 -40.24
N THR A 522 36.13 -3.16 -40.07
CA THR A 522 37.20 -2.22 -40.45
C THR A 522 38.49 -2.47 -39.68
N ASP A 523 38.40 -2.77 -38.38
CA ASP A 523 39.57 -3.08 -37.56
C ASP A 523 40.18 -4.45 -37.92
N ILE A 524 39.34 -5.44 -38.24
CA ILE A 524 39.82 -6.74 -38.75
C ILE A 524 40.56 -6.55 -40.07
N GLY A 525 40.00 -5.77 -41.00
CA GLY A 525 40.62 -5.46 -42.28
C GLY A 525 41.97 -4.78 -42.11
N GLY A 526 42.06 -3.78 -41.22
CA GLY A 526 43.30 -3.09 -40.87
C GLY A 526 44.38 -4.03 -40.36
N MET A 527 44.06 -4.89 -39.38
CA MET A 527 44.99 -5.87 -38.82
C MET A 527 45.54 -6.87 -39.85
N LEU A 528 44.71 -7.26 -40.83
CA LEU A 528 45.12 -8.17 -41.90
C LEU A 528 46.03 -7.45 -42.90
N ALA A 529 45.71 -6.20 -43.24
CA ALA A 529 46.50 -5.39 -44.16
C ALA A 529 47.91 -5.13 -43.60
N GLU A 530 48.01 -4.77 -42.31
CA GLU A 530 49.30 -4.55 -41.61
C GLU A 530 50.19 -5.79 -41.63
N ARG A 531 49.59 -6.99 -41.59
CA ARG A 531 50.32 -8.27 -41.64
C ARG A 531 50.44 -8.86 -43.05
N GLY A 532 50.20 -8.06 -44.09
CA GLY A 532 50.40 -8.46 -45.49
C GLY A 532 49.30 -9.33 -46.12
N PHE A 533 48.21 -9.64 -45.40
CA PHE A 533 47.10 -10.46 -45.91
C PHE A 533 46.11 -9.63 -46.75
N LYS A 534 46.60 -9.00 -47.83
CA LYS A 534 45.85 -8.03 -48.65
C LYS A 534 44.50 -8.54 -49.15
N LYS A 535 44.43 -9.76 -49.72
CA LYS A 535 43.17 -10.35 -50.23
C LYS A 535 42.12 -10.49 -49.14
N SER A 536 42.52 -10.94 -47.94
CA SER A 536 41.61 -11.08 -46.81
C SER A 536 41.20 -9.72 -46.25
N ALA A 537 42.12 -8.75 -46.21
CA ALA A 537 41.82 -7.39 -45.76
C ALA A 537 40.75 -6.72 -46.63
N VAL A 538 40.87 -6.82 -47.97
CA VAL A 538 39.87 -6.33 -48.93
C VAL A 538 38.48 -6.88 -48.62
N LYS A 539 38.36 -8.21 -48.44
CA LYS A 539 37.08 -8.85 -48.08
C LYS A 539 36.43 -8.24 -46.84
N TYR A 540 37.21 -7.89 -45.81
CA TYR A 540 36.67 -7.30 -44.58
C TYR A 540 36.31 -5.82 -44.74
N PHE A 541 37.04 -5.06 -45.56
CA PHE A 541 36.65 -3.70 -45.89
C PHE A 541 35.36 -3.67 -46.73
N ASP A 542 35.20 -4.59 -47.68
CA ASP A 542 33.94 -4.73 -48.43
C ASP A 542 32.77 -5.07 -47.51
N LEU A 543 32.98 -5.96 -46.53
CA LEU A 543 31.97 -6.26 -45.51
C LEU A 543 31.65 -5.05 -44.63
N ALA A 544 32.65 -4.26 -44.25
CA ALA A 544 32.45 -3.02 -43.51
C ALA A 544 31.57 -2.04 -44.31
N LEU A 545 31.86 -1.83 -45.60
CA LEU A 545 31.11 -0.93 -46.47
C LEU A 545 29.71 -1.42 -46.83
N LYS A 546 29.44 -2.74 -46.73
CA LYS A 546 28.07 -3.27 -46.81
C LYS A 546 27.24 -2.93 -45.59
N VAL A 547 27.86 -2.90 -44.40
CA VAL A 547 27.18 -2.55 -43.14
C VAL A 547 27.04 -1.05 -42.99
N ASP A 548 28.11 -0.30 -43.29
CA ASP A 548 28.15 1.15 -43.29
C ASP A 548 28.83 1.66 -44.57
N PRO A 549 28.05 2.00 -45.61
CA PRO A 549 28.59 2.60 -46.84
C PRO A 549 29.31 3.94 -46.63
N GLY A 550 29.14 4.57 -45.46
CA GLY A 550 29.77 5.82 -45.05
C GLY A 550 31.11 5.65 -44.34
N ASP A 551 31.59 4.43 -44.08
CA ASP A 551 32.85 4.21 -43.35
C ASP A 551 34.07 4.70 -44.15
N THR A 552 34.44 5.96 -43.89
CA THR A 552 35.55 6.64 -44.56
C THR A 552 36.90 5.97 -44.35
N ARG A 553 37.10 5.27 -43.23
CA ARG A 553 38.34 4.55 -42.92
C ARG A 553 38.42 3.26 -43.73
N ALA A 554 37.32 2.51 -43.83
CA ALA A 554 37.24 1.32 -44.67
C ALA A 554 37.45 1.68 -46.16
N MET A 555 36.80 2.75 -46.65
CA MET A 555 36.99 3.25 -48.02
C MET A 555 38.45 3.58 -48.29
N PHE A 556 39.09 4.33 -47.38
CA PHE A 556 40.49 4.75 -47.55
C PHE A 556 41.44 3.56 -47.63
N MET A 557 41.29 2.62 -46.69
CA MET A 557 42.14 1.45 -46.62
C MET A 557 41.94 0.51 -47.81
N LEU A 558 40.69 0.36 -48.27
CA LEU A 558 40.35 -0.40 -49.47
C LEU A 558 41.01 0.21 -50.71
N SER A 559 40.80 1.51 -50.95
CA SER A 559 41.41 2.24 -52.07
C SER A 559 42.94 2.17 -52.08
N ARG A 560 43.58 2.19 -50.91
CA ARG A 560 45.04 2.05 -50.80
C ARG A 560 45.54 0.66 -51.19
N ILE A 561 44.76 -0.40 -50.93
CA ILE A 561 45.16 -1.79 -51.21
C ILE A 561 44.84 -2.19 -52.65
N THR A 562 43.67 -1.80 -53.16
CA THR A 562 43.19 -2.19 -54.50
C THR A 562 43.62 -1.21 -55.59
N GLY A 563 43.93 0.04 -55.23
CA GLY A 563 44.16 1.11 -56.18
C GLY A 563 42.89 1.66 -56.85
N ASP A 564 41.71 1.23 -56.38
CA ASP A 564 40.39 1.58 -56.95
C ASP A 564 40.14 3.10 -56.86
N ILE A 565 40.11 3.71 -58.05
CA ILE A 565 39.92 5.15 -58.25
C ILE A 565 38.48 5.56 -57.94
N GLY A 566 37.49 4.71 -58.20
CA GLY A 566 36.07 5.00 -57.96
C GLY A 566 35.75 5.08 -56.47
N VAL A 567 36.28 4.15 -55.65
CA VAL A 567 36.18 4.25 -54.19
C VAL A 567 36.90 5.50 -53.67
N MET A 568 38.06 5.84 -54.25
CA MET A 568 38.86 7.00 -53.84
C MET A 568 38.17 8.33 -54.18
N GLN A 569 37.52 8.43 -55.34
CA GLN A 569 36.71 9.58 -55.74
C GLN A 569 35.50 9.77 -54.82
N ARG A 570 34.77 8.69 -54.49
CA ARG A 570 33.66 8.74 -53.53
C ARG A 570 34.10 9.16 -52.13
N LEU A 571 35.31 8.78 -51.71
CA LEU A 571 35.88 9.23 -50.45
C LEU A 571 36.32 10.70 -50.49
N SER A 572 36.82 11.17 -51.64
CA SER A 572 37.35 12.54 -51.80
C SER A 572 36.33 13.66 -51.56
N VAL A 573 35.03 13.36 -51.72
CA VAL A 573 33.93 14.30 -51.45
C VAL A 573 33.47 14.29 -49.99
N LYS A 574 33.95 13.35 -49.17
CA LYS A 574 33.63 13.28 -47.74
C LYS A 574 34.47 14.29 -46.94
N LYS A 575 33.87 14.89 -45.92
CA LYS A 575 34.57 15.77 -44.96
C LYS A 575 35.42 14.92 -44.00
N GLY A 576 36.49 15.50 -43.46
CA GLY A 576 37.37 14.87 -42.48
C GLY A 576 38.73 14.41 -43.03
N LEU A 577 39.51 13.74 -42.16
CA LEU A 577 40.90 13.34 -42.43
C LEU A 577 41.02 12.48 -43.69
N TYR A 578 40.29 11.36 -43.74
CA TYR A 578 40.42 10.38 -44.83
C TYR A 578 39.96 10.93 -46.18
N GLY A 579 38.94 11.78 -46.22
CA GLY A 579 38.52 12.47 -47.45
C GLY A 579 39.58 13.45 -47.97
N SER A 580 40.26 14.15 -47.04
CA SER A 580 41.38 15.05 -47.37
C SER A 580 42.59 14.28 -47.90
N MET A 581 42.94 13.16 -47.26
CA MET A 581 44.01 12.27 -47.73
C MET A 581 43.69 11.70 -49.13
N ALA A 582 42.44 11.33 -49.40
CA ALA A 582 42.03 10.84 -50.72
C ALA A 582 42.22 11.89 -51.83
N ARG A 583 41.90 13.17 -51.58
CA ARG A 583 42.15 14.25 -52.55
C ARG A 583 43.63 14.40 -52.87
N VAL A 584 44.49 14.33 -51.86
CA VAL A 584 45.95 14.38 -52.05
C VAL A 584 46.44 13.21 -52.89
N MET A 585 46.01 11.98 -52.59
CA MET A 585 46.41 10.79 -53.34
C MET A 585 45.95 10.80 -54.80
N ILE A 586 44.75 11.32 -55.08
CA ILE A 586 44.26 11.51 -56.47
C ILE A 586 45.18 12.48 -57.21
N LYS A 587 45.51 13.62 -56.60
CA LYS A 587 46.38 14.64 -57.19
C LYS A 587 47.81 14.12 -57.39
N GLU A 588 48.34 13.34 -56.45
CA GLU A 588 49.67 12.71 -56.58
C GLU A 588 49.72 11.73 -57.76
N LYS A 589 48.68 10.89 -57.92
CA LYS A 589 48.57 9.99 -59.08
C LYS A 589 48.49 10.75 -60.40
N GLU A 590 47.74 11.86 -60.44
CA GLU A 590 47.64 12.71 -61.62
C GLU A 590 48.99 13.31 -62.01
N ILE A 591 49.75 13.82 -61.02
CA ILE A 591 51.10 14.37 -61.22
C ILE A 591 52.05 13.28 -61.71
N ARG A 592 52.07 12.10 -61.08
CA ARG A 592 52.91 10.96 -61.51
C ARG A 592 52.60 10.52 -62.93
N ARG A 593 51.33 10.54 -63.35
CA ARG A 593 50.94 10.21 -64.73
C ARG A 593 51.51 11.22 -65.71
N ARG A 594 51.37 12.52 -65.44
CA ARG A 594 51.94 13.60 -66.28
C ARG A 594 53.46 13.54 -66.38
N LEU A 595 54.14 13.12 -65.30
CA LEU A 595 55.60 12.93 -65.29
C LEU A 595 56.08 11.70 -66.07
N LEU A 596 55.22 10.70 -66.30
CA LEU A 596 55.53 9.52 -67.13
C LEU A 596 55.17 9.74 -68.61
N GLU A 597 54.35 10.75 -68.90
CA GLU A 597 53.95 11.20 -70.24
C GLU A 597 54.93 12.25 -70.82
N MET A 598 55.81 12.82 -69.97
CA MET A 598 56.97 13.64 -70.33
C MET A 598 58.21 12.77 -70.43
#